data_AF-A0A7M1URE3-F1
#
_entry.id   AF-A0A7M1URE3-F1
#
_cell.length_a   1.000
_cell.length_b   1.000
_cell.length_c   1.000
_cell.angle_alpha   90.00
_cell.angle_beta   90.00
_cell.angle_gamma   90.00
#
_symmetry.space_group_name_H-M   'P 1'
#
loop_
_entity.id
_entity.type
_entity.pdbx_description
1 polymer ?
#
loop_
_entity_poly.entity_id
_entity_poly.type
_entity_poly.pdbx_seq_one_letter_code
_entity_poly.pdbx_strand_id
1 'polypeptide(L)' 'MAALQLLLIGLVLIIAGILVLVYSMIKEGGGRVEAGGLIMIGPIPILVASSRRIGLALLLIAAAVLAVLIVFTAGVAS' A
#
# COMPACT_ATOMS: atom_id res chain seq x y z
N MET A 1 -25.89 25.57 -5.79
CA MET A 1 -26.72 24.39 -5.44
C MET A 1 -26.04 23.08 -5.84
N ALA A 2 -25.64 22.89 -7.11
CA ALA A 2 -25.00 21.64 -7.59
C ALA A 2 -23.70 21.24 -6.86
N ALA A 3 -22.81 22.19 -6.56
CA ALA A 3 -21.56 21.91 -5.85
C ALA A 3 -21.78 21.35 -4.43
N LEU A 4 -22.78 21.87 -3.71
CA LEU A 4 -23.13 21.38 -2.37
C LEU A 4 -23.69 19.95 -2.43
N GLN A 5 -24.48 19.63 -3.46
CA GLN A 5 -25.01 18.28 -3.66
C GLN A 5 -23.90 17.28 -3.94
N LEU A 6 -22.94 17.61 -4.80
CA LEU A 6 -21.78 16.75 -5.07
C LEU A 6 -20.92 16.54 -3.82
N LEU A 7 -20.72 17.59 -3.02
CA LEU A 7 -19.98 17.50 -1.75
C LEU A 7 -20.68 16.57 -0.76
N LEU A 8 -22.00 16.69 -0.60
CA LEU A 8 -22.78 15.83 0.29
C LEU A 8 -22.80 14.37 -0.19
N ILE A 9 -22.94 14.13 -1.49
CA ILE A 9 -22.89 12.78 -2.06
C ILE A 9 -21.50 12.16 -1.83
N GLY A 10 -20.43 12.91 -2.11
CA GLY A 10 -19.06 12.46 -1.87
C GLY A 10 -18.81 12.14 -0.40
N LEU A 11 -19.30 12.98 0.52
CA LEU A 11 -19.18 12.76 1.96
C LEU A 11 -19.90 11.47 2.40
N VAL A 12 -21.13 11.24 1.92
CA VAL A 12 -21.88 10.01 2.21
C VAL A 12 -21.14 8.79 1.68
N LEU A 13 -20.58 8.86 0.47
CA LEU A 13 -19.78 7.79 -0.12
C LEU A 13 -18.52 7.47 0.69
N ILE A 14 -17.79 8.49 1.15
CA ILE A 14 -16.61 8.31 2.00
C ILE A 14 -17.00 7.61 3.31
N ILE A 15 -18.06 8.10 3.97
CA ILE A 15 -18.56 7.52 5.23
C ILE A 15 -18.99 6.06 5.01
N ALA A 16 -19.74 5.79 3.95
CA ALA A 16 -20.17 4.43 3.60
C ALA A 16 -18.98 3.50 3.35
N GLY A 17 -17.96 3.97 2.62
CA GLY A 17 -16.72 3.21 2.38
C GLY A 17 -15.98 2.88 3.67
N ILE A 18 -15.84 3.85 4.58
CA ILE A 18 -15.22 3.63 5.90
C ILE A 18 -16.01 2.62 6.72
N LEU A 19 -17.34 2.72 6.75
CA LEU A 19 -18.20 1.78 7.48
C LEU A 19 -18.06 0.35 6.96
N VAL A 20 -17.98 0.15 5.64
CA VAL A 20 -17.74 -1.16 5.03
C VAL A 20 -16.37 -1.71 5.44
N LEU A 21 -15.31 -0.88 5.39
CA LEU A 21 -13.96 -1.30 5.82
C LEU A 21 -13.95 -1.72 7.29
N VAL A 22 -14.56 -0.92 8.17
CA VAL A 22 -14.65 -1.22 9.60
C VAL A 22 -15.45 -2.50 9.85
N TYR A 23 -16.58 -2.67 9.16
CA TYR A 23 -17.37 -3.89 9.25
C TYR A 23 -16.57 -5.12 8.80
N SER A 24 -15.81 -5.04 7.70
CA SER A 24 -14.93 -6.14 7.26
C SER A 24 -13.84 -6.45 8.28
N MET A 25 -13.18 -5.43 8.85
CA MET A 25 -12.14 -5.63 9.88
C MET A 25 -12.70 -6.30 11.14
N ILE A 26 -13.90 -5.92 11.59
CA ILE A 26 -14.56 -6.52 12.75
C ILE A 26 -15.02 -7.95 12.44
N LYS A 27 -15.57 -8.18 11.24
CA LYS A 27 -16.06 -9.50 10.80
C LYS A 27 -14.93 -10.52 10.65
N GLU A 28 -13.75 -10.09 10.22
CA GLU A 28 -12.54 -10.93 10.12
C GLU A 28 -11.81 -11.10 11.47
N GLY A 29 -12.47 -10.80 12.59
CA GLY A 29 -11.96 -10.81 13.95
C GLY A 29 -10.96 -11.94 14.24
N GLY A 30 -9.71 -11.56 14.51
CA GLY A 30 -8.63 -12.49 14.85
C GLY A 30 -7.61 -12.75 13.74
N GLY A 31 -7.71 -12.07 12.60
CA GLY A 31 -6.66 -12.10 11.58
C GLY A 31 -5.31 -11.71 12.21
N ARG A 32 -4.33 -12.63 12.19
CA ARG A 32 -2.93 -12.27 12.48
C ARG A 32 -2.59 -11.15 11.52
N VAL A 33 -2.42 -9.94 12.05
CA VAL A 33 -1.93 -8.82 11.25
C VAL A 33 -0.51 -9.19 10.88
N GLU A 34 -0.37 -9.73 9.69
CA GLU A 34 0.92 -9.89 9.07
C GLU A 34 1.36 -8.46 8.75
N ALA A 35 2.51 -8.06 9.30
CA ALA A 35 3.10 -6.74 9.11
C ALA A 35 4.54 -6.92 8.63
N GLY A 36 5.01 -5.96 7.86
CA GLY A 36 6.38 -5.93 7.40
C GLY A 36 6.74 -4.57 6.83
N GLY A 37 8.03 -4.36 6.62
CA GLY A 37 8.58 -3.13 6.09
C GLY A 37 9.71 -3.42 5.10
N LEU A 38 9.84 -2.53 4.14
CA LEU A 38 10.98 -2.45 3.23
C LEU A 38 11.71 -1.15 3.55
N ILE A 39 12.99 -1.26 3.92
CA ILE A 39 13.88 -0.12 4.14
C ILE A 39 14.88 -0.11 2.98
N MET A 40 14.92 0.98 2.22
CA MET A 40 15.92 1.18 1.16
C MET A 40 17.05 2.05 1.69
N ILE A 41 18.27 1.51 1.72
CA ILE A 41 19.50 2.27 2.04
C ILE A 41 20.30 2.36 0.74
N GLY A 42 20.16 3.49 0.03
CA GLY A 42 20.64 3.57 -1.35
C GLY A 42 19.98 2.50 -2.23
N PRO A 43 20.72 1.82 -3.13
CA PRO A 43 20.16 0.75 -3.96
C PRO A 43 20.00 -0.59 -3.22
N ILE A 44 20.28 -0.67 -1.91
CA ILE A 44 20.26 -1.91 -1.14
C ILE A 44 18.91 -2.01 -0.37
N PRO A 45 18.01 -2.93 -0.75
CA PRO A 45 16.76 -3.19 -0.03
C PRO A 45 16.98 -4.09 1.19
N ILE A 46 16.41 -3.70 2.33
CA ILE A 46 16.36 -4.49 3.56
C ILE A 46 14.89 -4.80 3.87
N LEU A 47 14.54 -6.09 3.93
CA LEU A 47 13.17 -6.56 4.13
C LEU A 47 12.98 -7.11 5.55
N VAL A 48 11.96 -6.61 6.23
CA VAL A 48 11.49 -7.14 7.52
C VAL A 48 10.07 -7.63 7.31
N ALA A 49 9.82 -8.92 7.48
CA ALA A 49 8.50 -9.50 7.29
C ALA A 49 8.12 -10.40 8.46
N SER A 50 6.88 -10.26 8.95
CA SER A 50 6.36 -11.14 10.01
C SER A 50 5.84 -12.48 9.50
N SER A 51 5.68 -12.63 8.18
CA SER A 51 5.23 -13.86 7.55
C SER A 51 5.96 -14.09 6.23
N ARG A 52 6.01 -15.35 5.78
CA ARG A 52 6.56 -15.70 4.46
C ARG A 52 5.74 -15.07 3.32
N ARG A 53 4.42 -14.93 3.51
CA ARG A 53 3.51 -14.31 2.53
C ARG A 53 3.84 -12.84 2.32
N ILE A 54 4.01 -12.08 3.41
CA ILE A 54 4.43 -10.68 3.34
C ILE A 54 5.87 -10.54 2.87
N GLY A 55 6.76 -11.46 3.26
CA GLY A 55 8.13 -11.47 2.76
C GLY A 55 8.19 -11.54 1.23
N LEU A 56 7.39 -12.43 0.62
CA LEU A 56 7.29 -12.53 -0.84
C LEU A 56 6.67 -11.28 -1.47
N ALA A 57 5.62 -10.72 -0.86
CA ALA A 57 5.02 -9.47 -1.35
C ALA A 57 6.01 -8.30 -1.31
N LEU A 58 6.71 -8.12 -0.20
CA LEU A 58 7.73 -7.08 -0.04
C LEU A 58 8.93 -7.30 -0.98
N LEU A 59 9.30 -8.55 -1.26
CA LEU A 59 10.35 -8.88 -2.23
C LEU A 59 9.95 -8.42 -3.64
N LEU A 60 8.71 -8.71 -4.06
CA LEU A 60 8.20 -8.25 -5.35
C LEU A 60 8.18 -6.71 -5.44
N ILE A 61 7.74 -6.05 -4.37
CA ILE A 61 7.76 -4.59 -4.28
C ILE A 61 9.18 -4.05 -4.39
N ALA A 62 10.14 -4.63 -3.65
CA ALA A 62 11.54 -4.24 -3.69
C ALA A 62 12.14 -4.41 -5.09
N ALA A 63 11.85 -5.54 -5.76
CA ALA A 63 12.30 -5.79 -7.13
C ALA A 63 11.73 -4.77 -8.12
N ALA A 64 10.44 -4.43 -8.00
CA ALA A 64 9.80 -3.42 -8.85
C ALA A 64 10.42 -2.03 -8.63
N VAL A 65 10.62 -1.63 -7.37
CA VAL A 65 11.27 -0.35 -7.02
C VAL A 65 12.69 -0.29 -7.56
N LEU A 66 13.47 -1.37 -7.42
CA LEU A 66 14.83 -1.44 -7.94
C LEU A 66 14.87 -1.37 -9.47
N ALA A 67 13.94 -2.05 -10.16
CA ALA A 67 13.84 -1.98 -11.62
C ALA A 67 13.54 -0.55 -12.10
N VAL A 68 12.61 0.15 -11.44
CA VAL A 68 12.31 1.56 -11.73
C VAL A 68 13.53 2.44 -11.47
N LEU A 69 14.22 2.22 -10.35
CA LEU A 69 15.43 2.97 -10.00
C LEU A 69 16.51 2.80 -11.07
N ILE A 70 16.75 1.56 -11.53
CA ILE A 70 17.74 1.25 -12.57
C ILE A 70 17.35 1.91 -13.89
N VAL A 71 16.10 1.82 -14.32
CA VAL A 71 15.64 2.46 -15.57
C VAL A 71 15.81 3.97 -15.48
N PHE A 72 15.47 4.57 -14.35
CA PHE A 72 15.60 6.01 -14.14
C PHE A 72 17.06 6.45 -14.13
N THR A 73 17.95 5.76 -13.41
CA THR A 73 19.38 6.11 -13.38
C THR A 73 20.08 5.82 -14.70
N ALA A 74 19.72 4.73 -15.40
CA ALA A 74 20.24 4.42 -16.72
C ALA A 74 19.78 5.43 -17.78
N GLY A 75 18.54 5.93 -17.68
CA GLY A 75 18.02 6.98 -18.56
C GLY A 75 18.55 8.38 -18.24
N VAL A 76 19.03 8.63 -17.02
CA VAL A 76 19.74 9.86 -16.64
C VAL A 76 21.21 9.83 -17.08
N ALA A 77 21.78 8.63 -17.27
CA ALA A 77 23.17 8.44 -17.69
C ALA A 77 23.37 8.48 -19.23
N SER A 78 22.29 8.65 -20.01
CA SER A 78 22.29 8.81 -21.47
C SER A 78 21.96 10.24 -21.87
#